data_AF-A0A951JRE3-F1
#
_entry.id   AF-A0A951JRE3-F1
#
_cell.length_a   1.000
_cell.length_b   1.000
_cell.length_c   1.000
_cell.angle_alpha   90.00
_cell.angle_beta   90.00
_cell.angle_gamma   90.00
#
_symmetry.space_group_name_H-M   'P 1'
#
loop_
_entity.id
_entity.type
_entity.pdbx_description
1 polymer ?
#
loop_
_entity_poly.entity_id
_entity_poly.type
_entity_poly.pdbx_seq_one_letter_code
_entity_poly.pdbx_strand_id
1 'polypeptide(L)'
;GERRSGVGGCRRRRMKKTEVDSRMTRSWPIHRVIGATALLLLVAACSSGRAPVHTLSACTVPRVDTAGWVRVAGPYRGFSYRLPPTFTEETTAAFQHGGVAWRDGPREFHSINGHWGTESFRPGSTDSSSASEQSECWDSIGGLRVFIVTHYREGRYTASGWFRDPHPKGFSVGEVLLGGHGISSKDQELMLAIIRTVAPDVAR
;
A
#
# COMPACT_ATOMS: atom_id res chain seq x y z
N GLY A 1 9.37 -8.62 -56.47
CA GLY A 1 8.94 -9.65 -55.52
C GLY A 1 8.05 -9.01 -54.47
N GLU A 2 6.74 -9.05 -54.68
CA GLU A 2 5.72 -8.55 -53.74
C GLU A 2 5.68 -9.36 -52.45
N ARG A 3 5.59 -8.70 -51.29
CA ARG A 3 5.11 -9.31 -50.04
C ARG A 3 3.97 -8.46 -49.49
N ARG A 4 2.80 -9.08 -49.42
CA ARG A 4 1.52 -8.50 -48.99
C ARG A 4 1.42 -8.45 -47.47
N SER A 5 0.83 -7.36 -47.00
CA SER A 5 0.37 -7.10 -45.64
C SER A 5 -0.76 -8.05 -45.23
N GLY A 6 -0.62 -8.69 -44.06
CA GLY A 6 -1.69 -9.47 -43.41
C GLY A 6 -2.34 -8.65 -42.30
N VAL A 7 -3.59 -8.24 -42.51
CA VAL A 7 -4.44 -7.55 -41.53
C VAL A 7 -5.06 -8.59 -40.60
N GLY A 8 -4.67 -8.58 -39.32
CA GLY A 8 -5.21 -9.45 -38.28
C GLY A 8 -6.56 -8.94 -37.75
N GLY A 9 -7.62 -9.71 -38.00
CA GLY A 9 -8.99 -9.39 -37.62
C GLY A 9 -9.28 -9.47 -36.12
N CYS A 10 -9.95 -8.43 -35.61
CA CYS A 10 -10.42 -8.33 -34.23
C CYS A 10 -11.68 -9.20 -34.03
N ARG A 11 -11.55 -10.40 -33.45
CA ARG A 11 -12.69 -11.25 -33.05
C ARG A 11 -13.30 -10.76 -31.73
N ARG A 12 -14.45 -10.07 -31.81
CA ARG A 12 -15.33 -9.82 -30.65
C ARG A 12 -15.95 -11.14 -30.17
N ARG A 13 -15.57 -11.60 -28.96
CA ARG A 13 -16.29 -12.66 -28.25
C ARG A 13 -17.53 -12.07 -27.57
N ARG A 14 -18.70 -12.53 -27.99
CA ARG A 14 -20.02 -12.23 -27.41
C ARG A 14 -20.20 -13.12 -26.18
N MET A 15 -20.24 -12.54 -24.98
CA MET A 15 -20.57 -13.29 -23.76
C MET A 15 -22.06 -13.65 -23.76
N LYS A 16 -22.34 -14.95 -23.62
CA LYS A 16 -23.70 -15.49 -23.48
C LYS A 16 -24.22 -15.15 -22.07
N LYS A 17 -25.42 -14.56 -22.04
CA LYS A 17 -26.20 -14.27 -20.85
C LYS A 17 -26.77 -15.59 -20.33
N THR A 18 -26.33 -16.04 -19.16
CA THR A 18 -26.88 -17.22 -18.50
C THR A 18 -28.20 -16.81 -17.84
N GLU A 19 -29.32 -17.28 -18.40
CA GLU A 19 -30.62 -17.29 -17.75
C GLU A 19 -30.54 -18.16 -16.50
N VAL A 20 -30.83 -17.58 -15.34
CA VAL A 20 -31.06 -18.33 -14.10
C VAL A 20 -32.55 -18.61 -14.04
N ASP A 21 -32.84 -19.90 -14.13
CA ASP A 21 -34.16 -20.50 -14.22
C ASP A 21 -34.97 -20.25 -12.93
N SER A 22 -36.20 -19.78 -13.14
CA SER A 22 -37.20 -19.56 -12.11
C SER A 22 -38.10 -20.79 -12.03
N ARG A 23 -38.01 -21.57 -10.95
CA ARG A 23 -39.06 -22.53 -10.50
C ARG A 23 -38.62 -23.21 -9.22
N MET A 24 -39.34 -23.01 -8.12
CA MET A 24 -40.35 -23.98 -7.64
C MET A 24 -40.87 -23.60 -6.24
N THR A 25 -42.16 -23.35 -6.25
CA THR A 25 -43.11 -23.35 -5.14
C THR A 25 -43.04 -24.60 -4.28
N ARG A 26 -42.91 -24.45 -2.96
CA ARG A 26 -43.49 -25.38 -1.96
C ARG A 26 -44.04 -24.61 -0.78
N SER A 27 -45.36 -24.47 -0.79
CA SER A 27 -46.22 -24.09 0.33
C SER A 27 -46.19 -25.15 1.43
N TRP A 28 -45.98 -24.73 2.68
CA TRP A 28 -46.21 -25.52 3.89
C TRP A 28 -47.02 -24.70 4.90
N PRO A 29 -47.79 -25.36 5.77
CA PRO A 29 -49.04 -24.83 6.30
C PRO A 29 -48.86 -23.84 7.44
N ILE A 30 -49.84 -22.96 7.50
CA ILE A 30 -50.11 -21.96 8.52
C ILE A 30 -50.44 -22.67 9.85
N HIS A 31 -49.56 -22.56 10.84
CA HIS A 31 -49.97 -22.63 12.24
C HIS A 31 -49.80 -21.26 12.88
N ARG A 32 -50.98 -20.68 13.18
CA ARG A 32 -51.14 -19.48 13.98
C ARG A 32 -50.61 -19.74 15.39
N VAL A 33 -49.63 -18.94 15.82
CA VAL A 33 -49.45 -18.62 17.23
C VAL A 33 -49.52 -17.11 17.33
N ILE A 34 -50.65 -16.65 17.86
CA ILE A 34 -50.86 -15.29 18.32
C ILE A 34 -50.04 -15.16 19.60
N GLY A 35 -48.86 -14.56 19.49
CA GLY A 35 -47.98 -14.24 20.60
C GLY A 35 -47.83 -12.72 20.67
N ALA A 36 -48.09 -12.18 21.86
CA ALA A 36 -48.23 -10.77 22.16
C ALA A 36 -47.10 -9.86 21.65
N THR A 37 -47.55 -8.77 21.05
CA THR A 37 -47.00 -7.40 21.05
C THR A 37 -45.75 -7.17 21.93
N ALA A 38 -44.61 -7.08 21.28
CA ALA A 38 -43.50 -6.22 21.71
C ALA A 38 -42.81 -5.68 20.46
N LEU A 39 -43.46 -4.68 19.84
CA LEU A 39 -42.85 -3.86 18.80
C LEU A 39 -41.79 -2.97 19.47
N LEU A 40 -40.65 -3.57 19.86
CA LEU A 40 -39.43 -2.82 20.04
C LEU A 40 -39.03 -2.34 18.65
N LEU A 41 -39.41 -1.10 18.34
CA LEU A 41 -38.73 -0.28 17.37
C LEU A 41 -37.27 -0.17 17.84
N LEU A 42 -36.45 -1.15 17.45
CA LEU A 42 -35.02 -0.98 17.34
C LEU A 42 -34.84 0.12 16.30
N VAL A 43 -34.90 1.37 16.77
CA VAL A 43 -34.12 2.45 16.22
C VAL A 43 -32.68 1.96 16.36
N ALA A 44 -32.27 1.11 15.41
CA ALA A 44 -30.89 1.01 15.02
C ALA A 44 -30.57 2.41 14.50
N ALA A 45 -30.28 3.30 15.45
CA ALA A 45 -29.47 4.44 15.17
C ALA A 45 -28.25 3.81 14.53
N CYS A 46 -28.20 3.89 13.19
CA CYS A 46 -26.96 3.98 12.49
C CYS A 46 -26.29 5.21 13.10
N SER A 47 -25.71 5.03 14.29
CA SER A 47 -24.54 5.76 14.69
C SER A 47 -23.58 5.46 13.56
N SER A 48 -23.63 6.31 12.54
CA SER A 48 -22.50 6.70 11.73
C SER A 48 -21.48 7.26 12.72
N GLY A 49 -20.97 6.38 13.58
CA GLY A 49 -19.78 6.60 14.36
C GLY A 49 -18.77 6.83 13.28
N ARG A 50 -18.52 8.12 13.00
CA ARG A 50 -17.35 8.52 12.25
C ARG A 50 -16.22 7.80 12.95
N ALA A 51 -15.67 6.79 12.28
CA ALA A 51 -14.49 6.12 12.75
C ALA A 51 -13.53 7.24 13.18
N PRO A 52 -12.90 7.13 14.36
CA PRO A 52 -12.01 8.16 14.86
C PRO A 52 -11.08 8.56 13.72
N VAL A 53 -11.06 9.86 13.40
CA VAL A 53 -10.19 10.42 12.36
C VAL A 53 -8.79 9.91 12.68
N HIS A 54 -8.31 8.96 11.88
CA HIS A 54 -7.02 8.34 12.09
C HIS A 54 -6.00 9.47 11.98
N THR A 55 -5.37 9.85 13.09
CA THR A 55 -4.31 10.86 13.07
C THR A 55 -3.10 10.24 12.42
N LEU A 56 -3.04 10.36 11.09
CA LEU A 56 -1.89 10.00 10.29
C LEU A 56 -0.81 11.04 10.56
N SER A 57 0.35 10.61 11.05
CA SER A 57 1.48 11.50 11.29
C SER A 57 2.73 10.92 10.67
N ALA A 58 3.17 11.51 9.55
CA ALA A 58 4.38 11.10 8.86
C ALA A 58 5.64 11.26 9.72
N CYS A 59 5.69 12.32 10.54
CA CYS A 59 6.87 12.65 11.35
C CYS A 59 6.85 12.10 12.78
N THR A 60 5.83 11.33 13.17
CA THR A 60 5.86 10.65 14.47
C THR A 60 6.94 9.57 14.47
N VAL A 61 7.89 9.66 15.41
CA VAL A 61 8.86 8.59 15.67
C VAL A 61 8.13 7.39 16.29
N PRO A 62 8.12 6.23 15.61
CA PRO A 62 7.39 5.04 16.02
C PRO A 62 8.04 4.42 17.25
N ARG A 63 7.22 3.84 18.12
CA ARG A 63 7.68 3.13 19.33
C ARG A 63 7.67 1.62 19.08
N VAL A 64 8.47 1.20 18.10
CA VAL A 64 8.60 -0.20 17.70
C VAL A 64 9.97 -0.71 18.13
N ASP A 65 10.02 -1.87 18.79
CA ASP A 65 11.27 -2.52 19.12
C ASP A 65 11.94 -3.05 17.82
N THR A 66 13.16 -2.57 17.58
CA THR A 66 13.97 -2.95 16.42
C THR A 66 15.11 -3.91 16.79
N ALA A 67 15.13 -4.40 18.03
CA ALA A 67 16.02 -5.49 18.43
C ALA A 67 15.75 -6.73 17.55
N GLY A 68 16.82 -7.40 17.10
CA GLY A 68 16.72 -8.58 16.25
C GLY A 68 16.32 -8.32 14.78
N TRP A 69 16.03 -7.08 14.38
CA TRP A 69 15.76 -6.79 12.97
C TRP A 69 16.98 -7.03 12.10
N VAL A 70 16.76 -7.64 10.94
CA VAL A 70 17.78 -8.05 9.98
C VAL A 70 18.08 -6.89 9.05
N ARG A 71 19.37 -6.58 8.87
CA ARG A 71 19.80 -5.59 7.88
C ARG A 71 19.70 -6.20 6.49
N VAL A 72 19.04 -5.49 5.57
CA VAL A 72 18.95 -5.84 4.16
C VAL A 72 19.58 -4.72 3.34
N ALA A 73 20.30 -5.12 2.28
CA ALA A 73 20.86 -4.17 1.34
C ALA A 73 19.75 -3.60 0.47
N GLY A 74 19.84 -2.31 0.14
CA GLY A 74 19.04 -1.75 -0.93
C GLY A 74 19.32 -2.47 -2.26
N PRO A 75 18.34 -2.57 -3.17
CA PRO A 75 18.55 -3.15 -4.51
C PRO A 75 19.64 -2.43 -5.31
N TYR A 76 19.90 -1.17 -4.95
CA TYR A 76 20.93 -0.33 -5.54
C TYR A 76 21.92 -0.02 -4.41
N ARG A 77 23.16 -0.50 -4.58
CA ARG A 77 24.23 -0.40 -3.58
C ARG A 77 24.33 1.03 -3.05
N GLY A 78 24.60 1.19 -1.76
CA GLY A 78 24.87 2.51 -1.19
C GLY A 78 23.96 2.86 -0.02
N PHE A 79 22.94 2.05 0.24
CA PHE A 79 22.14 2.16 1.45
C PHE A 79 21.64 0.79 1.89
N SER A 80 21.32 0.69 3.17
CA SER A 80 20.64 -0.44 3.77
C SER A 80 19.56 0.05 4.72
N TYR A 81 18.63 -0.85 5.04
CA TYR A 81 17.59 -0.66 6.05
C TYR A 81 17.41 -1.99 6.78
N ARG A 82 16.55 -2.01 7.79
CA ARG A 82 16.32 -3.16 8.65
C ARG A 82 14.86 -3.58 8.57
N LEU A 83 14.62 -4.88 8.50
CA LEU A 83 13.28 -5.48 8.49
C LEU A 83 13.11 -6.41 9.69
N PRO A 84 11.89 -6.57 10.22
CA PRO A 84 11.58 -7.69 11.09
C PRO A 84 11.93 -9.02 10.42
N PRO A 85 12.44 -10.03 11.15
CA PRO A 85 12.84 -11.33 10.58
C PRO A 85 11.67 -12.14 9.98
N THR A 86 10.43 -11.71 10.23
CA THR A 86 9.21 -12.32 9.69
C THR A 86 8.91 -11.89 8.25
N PHE A 87 9.57 -10.85 7.73
CA PHE A 87 9.48 -10.47 6.33
C PHE A 87 10.32 -11.40 5.45
N THR A 88 9.69 -11.99 4.46
CA THR A 88 10.35 -12.83 3.44
C THR A 88 10.33 -12.13 2.09
N GLU A 89 11.43 -12.23 1.35
CA GLU A 89 11.53 -11.63 0.01
C GLU A 89 10.55 -12.30 -0.97
N GLU A 90 9.79 -11.48 -1.71
CA GLU A 90 8.85 -11.93 -2.73
C GLU A 90 9.55 -12.00 -4.09
N THR A 91 10.06 -13.18 -4.43
CA THR A 91 10.88 -13.41 -5.64
C THR A 91 10.13 -13.29 -6.96
N THR A 92 8.80 -13.24 -6.91
CA THR A 92 7.93 -13.06 -8.08
C THR A 92 7.56 -11.61 -8.35
N ALA A 93 7.93 -10.68 -7.45
CA ALA A 93 7.67 -9.26 -7.65
C ALA A 93 8.56 -8.70 -8.76
N ALA A 94 7.97 -7.97 -9.71
CA ALA A 94 8.68 -7.33 -10.80
C ALA A 94 8.32 -5.84 -10.86
N PHE A 95 9.36 -5.01 -10.77
CA PHE A 95 9.23 -3.55 -10.85
C PHE A 95 9.85 -3.06 -12.16
N GLN A 96 9.14 -2.19 -12.89
CA GLN A 96 9.61 -1.66 -14.18
C GLN A 96 10.95 -0.92 -14.06
N HIS A 97 11.18 -0.28 -12.92
CA HIS A 97 12.41 0.47 -12.63
C HIS A 97 13.39 -0.34 -11.75
N GLY A 98 13.09 -1.63 -11.56
CA GLY A 98 13.75 -2.51 -10.61
C GLY A 98 13.40 -2.19 -9.16
N GLY A 99 13.75 -3.12 -8.29
CA GLY A 99 13.35 -3.10 -6.89
C GLY A 99 13.18 -4.49 -6.35
N VAL A 100 12.78 -4.55 -5.10
CA VAL A 100 12.57 -5.77 -4.32
C VAL A 100 11.38 -5.57 -3.40
N ALA A 101 10.66 -6.65 -3.14
CA ALA A 101 9.51 -6.67 -2.26
C ALA A 101 9.69 -7.72 -1.17
N TRP A 102 9.07 -7.48 -0.02
CA TRP A 102 8.97 -8.43 1.07
C TRP A 102 7.54 -8.50 1.56
N ARG A 103 7.15 -9.67 2.06
CA ARG A 103 5.83 -9.91 2.61
C ARG A 103 5.91 -10.56 3.98
N ASP A 104 4.94 -10.21 4.83
CA ASP A 104 4.71 -10.79 6.14
C ASP A 104 3.20 -10.84 6.43
N GLY A 105 2.55 -11.90 5.96
CA GLY A 105 1.10 -12.03 5.96
C GLY A 105 0.44 -10.93 5.11
N PRO A 106 -0.46 -10.09 5.66
CA PRO A 106 -1.10 -8.99 4.93
C PRO A 106 -0.20 -7.76 4.74
N ARG A 107 1.00 -7.77 5.32
CA ARG A 107 1.96 -6.67 5.25
C ARG A 107 2.86 -6.83 4.05
N GLU A 108 3.01 -5.75 3.30
CA GLU A 108 3.89 -5.69 2.14
C GLU A 108 4.85 -4.52 2.33
N PHE A 109 6.12 -4.73 2.01
CA PHE A 109 7.13 -3.69 1.98
C PHE A 109 7.91 -3.79 0.67
N HIS A 110 8.32 -2.66 0.09
CA HIS A 110 9.07 -2.64 -1.15
C HIS A 110 10.11 -1.54 -1.14
N SER A 111 11.21 -1.80 -1.82
CA SER A 111 12.26 -0.83 -2.12
C SER A 111 12.35 -0.74 -3.64
N ILE A 112 11.94 0.39 -4.19
CA ILE A 112 11.86 0.64 -5.63
C ILE A 112 12.78 1.80 -5.95
N ASN A 113 13.48 1.73 -7.08
CA ASN A 113 14.19 2.88 -7.64
C ASN A 113 13.38 3.47 -8.78
N GLY A 114 13.61 4.73 -9.13
CA GLY A 114 13.17 5.24 -10.41
C GLY A 114 13.56 6.69 -10.62
N HIS A 115 13.09 7.22 -11.76
CA HIS A 115 13.18 8.62 -12.13
C HIS A 115 11.82 9.26 -11.92
N TRP A 116 11.46 9.46 -10.65
CA TRP A 116 10.14 9.92 -10.29
C TRP A 116 10.07 11.46 -10.39
N GLY A 117 11.20 12.16 -10.24
CA GLY A 117 11.26 13.62 -10.23
C GLY A 117 10.66 14.19 -8.94
N THR A 118 11.13 15.36 -8.50
CA THR A 118 10.77 15.93 -7.18
C THR A 118 9.25 16.11 -6.96
N GLU A 119 8.48 16.19 -8.04
CA GLU A 119 7.02 16.32 -8.01
C GLU A 119 6.28 15.00 -7.80
N SER A 120 6.87 13.84 -8.14
CA SER A 120 6.29 12.55 -7.76
C SER A 120 6.29 12.31 -6.25
N PHE A 121 7.13 13.05 -5.53
CA PHE A 121 7.14 13.08 -4.07
C PHE A 121 6.22 14.14 -3.50
N ARG A 122 5.40 14.85 -4.28
CA ARG A 122 4.47 15.83 -3.71
C ARG A 122 3.07 15.47 -4.14
N PRO A 123 2.26 14.87 -3.25
CA PRO A 123 0.85 14.70 -3.53
C PRO A 123 0.22 16.09 -3.54
N GLY A 124 0.21 16.72 -4.72
CA GLY A 124 -0.14 18.13 -4.89
C GLY A 124 -0.36 18.57 -6.34
N SER A 125 -0.20 17.68 -7.33
CA SER A 125 -0.77 17.95 -8.67
C SER A 125 -2.26 17.56 -8.70
N THR A 126 -3.04 18.51 -8.20
CA THR A 126 -4.31 19.00 -8.77
C THR A 126 -5.67 18.38 -8.47
N ASP A 127 -5.87 17.28 -7.73
CA ASP A 127 -7.27 16.80 -7.47
C ASP A 127 -7.56 16.12 -6.10
N SER A 128 -6.72 16.30 -5.07
CA SER A 128 -6.85 15.54 -3.79
C SER A 128 -7.99 16.03 -2.88
N SER A 129 -9.18 15.47 -3.07
CA SER A 129 -10.38 15.67 -2.25
C SER A 129 -10.37 15.01 -0.86
N SER A 130 -9.20 14.76 -0.25
CA SER A 130 -9.11 14.43 1.17
C SER A 130 -7.71 14.68 1.75
N ALA A 131 -7.31 15.95 1.89
CA ALA A 131 -6.14 16.33 2.71
C ALA A 131 -6.19 15.76 4.16
N SER A 132 -7.36 15.30 4.63
CA SER A 132 -7.54 14.60 5.90
C SER A 132 -7.03 13.15 5.94
N GLU A 133 -6.74 12.54 4.78
CA GLU A 133 -6.35 11.12 4.67
C GLU A 133 -4.86 10.94 4.35
N GLN A 134 -4.10 12.04 4.33
CA GLN A 134 -2.67 12.03 4.08
C GLN A 134 -1.93 12.92 5.09
N SER A 135 -0.73 12.50 5.49
CA SER A 135 0.23 13.33 6.20
C SER A 135 1.59 13.22 5.52
N GLU A 136 2.33 14.32 5.52
CA GLU A 136 3.65 14.40 4.89
C GLU A 136 4.64 15.17 5.76
N CYS A 137 5.92 14.84 5.63
CA CYS A 137 6.98 15.63 6.23
C CYS A 137 8.36 15.35 5.61
N TRP A 138 9.32 16.21 5.93
CA TRP A 138 10.74 15.96 5.66
C TRP A 138 11.46 15.64 6.98
N ASP A 139 12.32 14.63 6.97
CA ASP A 139 13.15 14.24 8.12
C ASP A 139 14.59 13.95 7.68
N SER A 140 15.51 13.95 8.64
CA SER A 140 16.90 13.51 8.45
C SER A 140 17.11 12.15 9.11
N ILE A 141 17.23 11.10 8.30
CA ILE A 141 17.34 9.72 8.77
C ILE A 141 18.68 9.15 8.28
N GLY A 142 19.55 8.75 9.21
CA GLY A 142 20.86 8.19 8.87
C GLY A 142 21.74 9.13 8.04
N GLY A 143 21.52 10.45 8.12
CA GLY A 143 22.21 11.45 7.29
C GLY A 143 21.59 11.68 5.90
N LEU A 144 20.53 10.94 5.55
CA LEU A 144 19.76 11.14 4.33
C LEU A 144 18.61 12.10 4.59
N ARG A 145 18.32 12.97 3.62
CA ARG A 145 17.10 13.78 3.63
C ARG A 145 15.97 12.95 3.03
N VAL A 146 15.01 12.54 3.86
CA VAL A 146 13.91 11.66 3.49
C VAL A 146 12.59 12.42 3.51
N PHE A 147 11.83 12.35 2.42
CA PHE A 147 10.44 12.78 2.37
C PHE A 147 9.54 11.63 2.76
N ILE A 148 8.73 11.80 3.80
CA ILE A 148 7.87 10.75 4.35
C ILE A 148 6.42 11.11 4.05
N VAL A 149 5.67 10.16 3.52
CA VAL A 149 4.22 10.28 3.31
C VAL A 149 3.53 9.11 3.98
N THR A 150 2.47 9.40 4.71
CA THR A 150 1.52 8.39 5.19
C THR A 150 0.14 8.70 4.65
N HIS A 151 -0.64 7.67 4.33
CA HIS A 151 -2.04 7.84 3.97
C HIS A 151 -2.87 6.61 4.37
N TYR A 152 -4.17 6.78 4.46
CA TYR A 152 -5.14 5.69 4.56
C TYR A 152 -6.08 5.75 3.36
N ARG A 153 -6.05 4.73 2.50
CA ARG A 153 -6.87 4.67 1.29
C ARG A 153 -7.33 3.23 1.05
N GLU A 154 -8.59 3.07 0.67
CA GLU A 154 -9.15 1.77 0.25
C GLU A 154 -8.93 0.66 1.31
N GLY A 155 -9.06 1.01 2.59
CA GLY A 155 -8.90 0.05 3.69
C GLY A 155 -7.45 -0.26 4.07
N ARG A 156 -6.47 0.38 3.42
CA ARG A 156 -5.03 0.13 3.66
C ARG A 156 -4.34 1.35 4.24
N TYR A 157 -3.49 1.08 5.22
CA TYR A 157 -2.55 2.06 5.74
C TYR A 157 -1.25 1.96 4.97
N THR A 158 -0.76 3.09 4.48
CA THR A 158 0.50 3.17 3.74
C THR A 158 1.46 4.10 4.46
N ALA A 159 2.74 3.75 4.47
CA ALA A 159 3.83 4.69 4.73
C ALA A 159 4.87 4.56 3.62
N SER A 160 5.40 5.68 3.16
CA SER A 160 6.46 5.72 2.16
C SER A 160 7.52 6.74 2.56
N GLY A 161 8.78 6.39 2.35
CA GLY A 161 9.95 7.23 2.54
C GLY A 161 10.70 7.34 1.24
N TRP A 162 11.05 8.57 0.87
CA TRP A 162 11.64 8.86 -0.42
C TRP A 162 12.90 9.69 -0.28
N PHE A 163 13.96 9.29 -0.97
CA PHE A 163 15.24 9.99 -0.89
C PHE A 163 16.06 9.77 -2.14
N ARG A 164 17.07 10.60 -2.35
CA ARG A 164 18.05 10.41 -3.43
C ARG A 164 19.03 9.33 -3.04
N ASP A 165 19.33 8.43 -3.96
CA ASP A 165 20.40 7.45 -3.82
C ASP A 165 21.71 8.19 -3.48
N PRO A 166 22.38 7.84 -2.35
CA PRO A 166 23.64 8.47 -1.97
C PRO A 166 24.80 8.18 -2.93
N HIS A 167 24.70 7.11 -3.74
CA HIS A 167 25.74 6.69 -4.65
C HIS A 167 25.18 6.41 -6.06
N PRO A 168 24.65 7.44 -6.74
CA PRO A 168 24.06 7.27 -8.06
C PRO A 168 25.12 6.74 -9.04
N LYS A 169 24.84 5.61 -9.69
CA LYS A 169 25.69 5.09 -10.77
C LYS A 169 25.22 5.62 -12.12
N GLY A 170 26.08 6.34 -12.84
CA GLY A 170 25.79 6.87 -14.17
C GLY A 170 24.93 8.14 -14.17
N PHE A 171 24.24 8.39 -15.29
CA PHE A 171 23.39 9.58 -15.48
C PHE A 171 22.04 9.52 -14.74
N SER A 172 21.73 8.38 -14.14
CA SER A 172 20.51 8.19 -13.37
C SER A 172 20.66 8.80 -11.97
N VAL A 173 20.05 9.97 -11.74
CA VAL A 173 19.69 10.40 -10.38
C VAL A 173 18.64 9.39 -9.90
N GLY A 174 19.11 8.34 -9.25
CA GLY A 174 18.26 7.30 -8.70
C GLY A 174 17.52 7.86 -7.51
N GLU A 175 16.20 7.94 -7.58
CA GLU A 175 15.39 8.21 -6.41
C GLU A 175 14.87 6.88 -5.88
N VAL A 176 14.97 6.70 -4.57
CA VAL A 176 14.56 5.49 -3.87
C VAL A 176 13.22 5.75 -3.19
N LEU A 177 12.30 4.82 -3.37
CA LEU A 177 11.04 4.69 -2.68
C LEU A 177 11.14 3.48 -1.74
N LEU A 178 11.01 3.71 -0.44
CA LEU A 178 10.75 2.69 0.56
C LEU A 178 9.28 2.75 0.94
N GLY A 179 8.48 1.77 0.56
CA GLY A 179 7.02 1.83 0.70
C GLY A 179 6.48 0.58 1.38
N GLY A 180 5.56 0.77 2.31
CA GLY A 180 4.91 -0.33 3.00
C GLY A 180 3.42 -0.12 3.14
N HIS A 181 2.68 -1.23 3.10
CA HIS A 181 1.24 -1.28 3.22
C HIS A 181 0.81 -2.31 4.27
N GLY A 182 -0.25 -1.99 5.02
CA GLY A 182 -0.90 -2.91 5.94
C GLY A 182 -2.37 -2.60 6.13
N ILE A 183 -3.02 -3.31 7.05
CA ILE A 183 -4.46 -3.24 7.29
C ILE A 183 -4.79 -2.50 8.60
N SER A 184 -3.78 -2.15 9.38
CA SER A 184 -3.93 -1.46 10.67
C SER A 184 -2.98 -0.27 10.79
N SER A 185 -3.32 0.65 11.71
CA SER A 185 -2.43 1.76 12.07
C SER A 185 -1.10 1.28 12.68
N LYS A 186 -1.09 0.13 13.36
CA LYS A 186 0.14 -0.50 13.86
C LYS A 186 1.05 -0.97 12.72
N ASP A 187 0.47 -1.43 11.62
CA ASP A 187 1.27 -1.76 10.43
C ASP A 187 1.91 -0.49 9.86
N GLN A 188 1.19 0.65 9.82
CA GLN A 188 1.78 1.92 9.40
C GLN A 188 2.95 2.33 10.29
N GLU A 189 2.80 2.21 11.61
CA GLU A 189 3.86 2.50 12.58
C GLU A 189 5.08 1.61 12.36
N LEU A 190 4.86 0.33 12.06
CA LEU A 190 5.92 -0.61 11.66
C LEU A 190 6.62 -0.18 10.37
N MET A 191 5.88 0.23 9.34
CA MET A 191 6.48 0.70 8.08
C MET A 191 7.30 1.98 8.27
N LEU A 192 6.80 2.92 9.08
CA LEU A 192 7.56 4.11 9.49
C LEU A 192 8.84 3.73 10.25
N ALA A 193 8.79 2.69 11.08
CA ALA A 193 9.96 2.21 11.80
C ALA A 193 11.01 1.64 10.83
N ILE A 194 10.58 0.84 9.83
CA ILE A 194 11.46 0.36 8.75
C ILE A 194 12.11 1.51 8.00
N ILE A 195 11.32 2.48 7.52
CA ILE A 195 11.83 3.67 6.82
C ILE A 195 12.88 4.40 7.66
N ARG A 196 12.64 4.53 8.98
CA ARG A 196 13.58 5.17 9.91
C ARG A 196 14.88 4.42 10.19
N THR A 197 15.02 3.19 9.69
CA THR A 197 16.28 2.45 9.78
C THR A 197 17.19 2.64 8.57
N VAL A 198 16.77 3.44 7.58
CA VAL A 198 17.60 3.68 6.39
C VAL A 198 18.91 4.38 6.78
N ALA A 199 20.01 3.90 6.22
CA ALA A 199 21.31 4.49 6.38
C ALA A 199 22.15 4.27 5.11
N PRO A 200 23.03 5.22 4.74
CA PRO A 200 24.05 4.98 3.74
C PRO A 200 24.94 3.80 4.14
N ASP A 201 25.32 2.99 3.17
CA ASP A 201 26.36 2.00 3.38
C ASP A 201 27.70 2.74 3.41
N VAL A 202 28.43 2.65 4.53
CA VAL A 202 29.79 3.19 4.61
C VAL A 202 30.65 2.39 3.64
N ALA A 203 31.19 3.06 2.61
CA ALA A 203 32.17 2.45 1.71
C ALA A 203 33.31 1.88 2.56
N ARG A 204 33.41 0.55 2.58
CA ARG A 204 34.54 -0.17 3.18
C ARG A 204 35.70 -0.20 2.21
#